data_AF-A0A4Q4D6V6-F1
#
_entry.id   AF-A0A4Q4D6V6-F1
#
_cell.length_a   1.000
_cell.length_b   1.000
_cell.length_c   1.000
_cell.angle_alpha   90.00
_cell.angle_beta   90.00
_cell.angle_gamma   90.00
#
_symmetry.space_group_name_H-M   'P 1'
#
loop_
_entity.id
_entity.type
_entity.pdbx_description
1 polymer ?
#
loop_
_entity_poly.entity_id
_entity_poly.type
_entity_poly.pdbx_seq_one_letter_code
_entity_poly.pdbx_strand_id
1 'polypeptide(L)'
;MSDGGPSWLHRSVSTVVEDLQAVLPHGDVLIDPDVTDGYGRDQAAWAPAGRPVAVVRARSTTDVQATVKVCAAHRVPVVARGAGTGLSGAANATDGCVVITLEKMAAVLEVDPVEHLAVVQPGVVNDHLRSHVAEHGLWYPPDPASSPWSTIGGNVATNAGGLCCVKYGVTGDYVLALEMVTGTGEVVRLGGRTAKGVAGYDLKSLVVGSEGTLGIVTEVTVRLRPLPPPSVTVAGYFDSVSDAGEAVRSVGEAGIGPAALELVDRTCLVAVDAWKNMGLSADANVVLLARLDDGGDAAEAAAARV
;
A
#
# COMPACT_ATOMS: atom_id res chain seq x y z
N MET A 1 12.89 -40.09 -11.19
CA MET A 1 12.31 -39.44 -12.39
C MET A 1 13.09 -38.15 -12.57
N SER A 2 13.77 -38.02 -13.70
CA SER A 2 14.74 -36.95 -13.96
C SER A 2 14.05 -35.60 -14.07
N ASP A 3 14.45 -34.64 -13.22
CA ASP A 3 14.21 -33.20 -13.38
C ASP A 3 14.92 -32.71 -14.64
N GLY A 4 14.29 -32.94 -15.78
CA GLY A 4 14.68 -32.40 -17.08
C GLY A 4 14.04 -31.05 -17.31
N GLY A 5 14.37 -30.06 -16.47
CA GLY A 5 14.07 -28.67 -16.78
C GLY A 5 14.77 -28.27 -18.09
N PRO A 6 14.14 -27.47 -18.96
CA PRO A 6 14.75 -27.08 -20.24
C PRO A 6 16.14 -26.45 -20.06
N SER A 7 17.14 -26.93 -20.81
CA SER A 7 18.55 -26.51 -20.68
C SER A 7 18.83 -25.02 -20.96
N TRP A 8 17.86 -24.27 -21.46
CA TRP A 8 17.94 -22.82 -21.65
C TRP A 8 17.65 -22.03 -20.36
N LEU A 9 17.09 -22.64 -19.31
CA LEU A 9 16.92 -22.00 -18.00
C LEU A 9 18.25 -21.84 -17.27
N HIS A 10 19.10 -22.88 -17.25
CA HIS A 10 20.36 -22.85 -16.48
C HIS A 10 21.43 -21.91 -17.04
N ARG A 11 21.49 -21.73 -18.37
CA ARG A 11 22.48 -20.82 -19.00
C ARG A 11 22.05 -19.35 -18.94
N SER A 12 20.77 -19.08 -18.67
CA SER A 12 20.18 -17.72 -18.58
C SER A 12 20.30 -17.12 -17.18
N VAL A 13 20.24 -17.96 -16.14
CA VAL A 13 20.22 -17.49 -14.74
C VAL A 13 21.58 -17.02 -14.24
N SER A 14 22.69 -17.69 -14.58
CA SER A 14 24.02 -17.21 -14.17
C SER A 14 24.37 -15.89 -14.85
N THR A 15 24.00 -15.74 -16.13
CA THR A 15 24.31 -14.53 -16.92
C THR A 15 23.50 -13.32 -16.48
N VAL A 16 22.22 -13.49 -16.12
CA VAL A 16 21.44 -12.34 -15.61
C VAL A 16 21.98 -11.83 -14.28
N VAL A 17 22.43 -12.71 -13.39
CA VAL A 17 23.00 -12.34 -12.09
C VAL A 17 24.32 -11.58 -12.26
N GLU A 18 25.22 -12.11 -13.10
CA GLU A 18 26.51 -11.46 -13.42
C GLU A 18 26.29 -10.06 -14.01
N ASP A 19 25.37 -9.92 -14.97
CA ASP A 19 25.06 -8.64 -15.58
C ASP A 19 24.45 -7.66 -14.58
N LEU A 20 23.53 -8.12 -13.71
CA LEU A 20 22.97 -7.30 -12.63
C LEU A 20 24.07 -6.78 -11.69
N GLN A 21 24.99 -7.65 -11.26
CA GLN A 21 26.11 -7.26 -10.40
C GLN A 21 27.05 -6.26 -11.09
N ALA A 22 27.25 -6.40 -12.41
CA ALA A 22 28.07 -5.48 -13.19
C ALA A 22 27.44 -4.08 -13.31
N VAL A 23 26.12 -3.99 -13.52
CA VAL A 23 25.43 -2.69 -13.66
C VAL A 23 25.03 -2.06 -12.32
N LEU A 24 25.05 -2.82 -11.23
CA LEU A 24 24.74 -2.39 -9.87
C LEU A 24 25.94 -2.59 -8.93
N PRO A 25 27.11 -1.98 -9.18
CA PRO A 25 28.34 -2.23 -8.40
C PRO A 25 28.22 -1.79 -6.93
N HIS A 26 27.27 -0.90 -6.63
CA HIS A 26 26.93 -0.45 -5.28
C HIS A 26 25.51 -0.87 -4.86
N GLY A 27 24.80 -1.59 -5.74
CA GLY A 27 23.46 -2.10 -5.44
C GLY A 27 23.53 -3.43 -4.72
N ASP A 28 22.58 -3.66 -3.82
CA ASP A 28 22.51 -4.90 -3.05
C ASP A 28 21.79 -5.97 -3.90
N VAL A 29 22.54 -6.69 -4.75
CA VAL A 29 22.07 -7.88 -5.47
C VAL A 29 22.26 -9.11 -4.59
N LEU A 30 21.17 -9.60 -4.02
CA LEU A 30 21.15 -10.79 -3.16
C LEU A 30 20.91 -12.04 -3.99
N ILE A 31 21.74 -13.07 -3.78
CA ILE A 31 21.68 -14.33 -4.53
C ILE A 31 21.69 -15.57 -3.60
N ASP A 32 21.93 -15.37 -2.31
CA ASP A 32 21.89 -16.45 -1.31
C ASP A 32 20.44 -16.91 -1.14
N PRO A 33 20.10 -18.17 -1.47
CA PRO A 33 18.75 -18.70 -1.36
C PRO A 33 18.13 -18.53 0.03
N ASP A 34 18.93 -18.64 1.09
CA ASP A 34 18.44 -18.49 2.47
C ASP A 34 17.96 -17.06 2.76
N VAL A 35 18.45 -16.08 1.99
CA VAL A 35 18.04 -14.68 2.07
C VAL A 35 16.93 -14.38 1.05
N THR A 36 17.07 -14.83 -0.20
CA THR A 36 16.13 -14.50 -1.28
C THR A 36 14.77 -15.16 -1.10
N ASP A 37 14.69 -16.34 -0.47
CA ASP A 37 13.43 -17.02 -0.15
C ASP A 37 12.55 -16.16 0.78
N GLY A 38 13.15 -15.32 1.65
CA GLY A 38 12.42 -14.38 2.51
C GLY A 38 11.70 -13.24 1.76
N TYR A 39 12.09 -12.97 0.50
CA TYR A 39 11.43 -11.99 -0.37
C TYR A 39 10.40 -12.63 -1.31
N GLY A 40 10.29 -13.97 -1.32
CA GLY A 40 9.48 -14.70 -2.28
C GLY A 40 7.96 -14.65 -2.03
N ARG A 41 7.50 -14.27 -0.83
CA ARG A 41 6.08 -14.31 -0.43
C ARG A 41 5.62 -13.03 0.24
N ASP A 42 4.44 -12.54 -0.12
CA ASP A 42 3.68 -11.59 0.70
C ASP A 42 2.87 -12.32 1.80
N GLN A 43 1.87 -11.66 2.39
CA GLN A 43 1.05 -12.21 3.47
C GLN A 43 -0.16 -13.02 2.96
N ALA A 44 -0.29 -13.25 1.66
CA ALA A 44 -1.34 -14.07 1.08
C ALA A 44 -1.09 -15.56 1.37
N ALA A 45 -1.61 -16.04 2.52
CA ALA A 45 -1.33 -17.36 3.07
C ALA A 45 -1.54 -18.55 2.11
N TRP A 46 -2.46 -18.42 1.15
CA TRP A 46 -2.83 -19.50 0.22
C TRP A 46 -2.43 -19.23 -1.23
N ALA A 47 -1.81 -18.08 -1.52
CA ALA A 47 -1.35 -17.78 -2.87
C ALA A 47 -0.06 -18.56 -3.17
N PRO A 48 0.07 -19.15 -4.38
CA PRO A 48 1.32 -19.78 -4.79
C PRO A 48 2.43 -18.72 -4.87
N ALA A 49 3.65 -19.15 -4.63
CA ALA A 49 4.85 -18.34 -4.79
C ALA A 49 5.99 -19.22 -5.27
N GLY A 50 6.69 -18.75 -6.29
CA GLY A 50 7.89 -19.35 -6.82
C GLY A 50 9.15 -18.88 -6.10
N ARG A 51 10.31 -19.19 -6.70
CA ARG A 51 11.62 -18.83 -6.16
C ARG A 51 12.34 -17.82 -7.06
N PRO A 52 12.73 -16.65 -6.50
CA PRO A 52 13.50 -15.68 -7.26
C PRO A 52 14.95 -16.15 -7.45
N VAL A 53 15.55 -15.83 -8.59
CA VAL A 53 16.99 -16.10 -8.85
C VAL A 53 17.89 -15.04 -8.26
N ALA A 54 17.36 -13.84 -8.04
CA ALA A 54 18.02 -12.75 -7.34
C ALA A 54 16.99 -11.78 -6.75
N VAL A 55 17.41 -11.05 -5.72
CA VAL A 55 16.68 -9.91 -5.18
C VAL A 55 17.55 -8.67 -5.33
N VAL A 56 17.04 -7.63 -5.97
CA VAL A 56 17.70 -6.33 -6.06
C VAL A 56 17.05 -5.39 -5.06
N ARG A 57 17.84 -4.85 -4.11
CA ARG A 57 17.37 -3.78 -3.21
C ARG A 57 17.72 -2.44 -3.81
N ALA A 58 16.80 -1.91 -4.62
CA ALA A 58 16.99 -0.65 -5.33
C ALA A 58 17.08 0.53 -4.35
N ARG A 59 18.00 1.46 -4.62
CA ARG A 59 18.22 2.70 -3.85
C ARG A 59 17.86 3.95 -4.64
N SER A 60 17.66 3.81 -5.95
CA SER A 60 17.33 4.90 -6.86
C SER A 60 16.48 4.41 -8.04
N THR A 61 15.83 5.35 -8.74
CA THR A 61 15.17 5.09 -10.03
C THR A 61 16.13 4.46 -11.05
N THR A 62 17.40 4.87 -11.04
CA THR A 62 18.43 4.32 -11.93
C THR A 62 18.69 2.84 -11.67
N ASP A 63 18.68 2.39 -10.41
CA ASP A 63 18.85 0.96 -10.08
C ASP A 63 17.69 0.13 -10.60
N VAL A 64 16.45 0.62 -10.42
CA VAL A 64 15.24 -0.01 -10.95
C VAL A 64 15.32 -0.07 -12.47
N GLN A 65 15.68 1.03 -13.11
CA GLN A 65 15.85 1.11 -14.57
C GLN A 65 16.87 0.10 -15.09
N ALA A 66 18.06 0.05 -14.49
CA ALA A 66 19.13 -0.86 -14.89
C ALA A 66 18.68 -2.32 -14.74
N THR A 67 18.04 -2.65 -13.63
CA THR A 67 17.52 -4.00 -13.36
C THR A 67 16.48 -4.42 -14.39
N VAL A 68 15.50 -3.56 -14.68
CA VAL A 68 14.46 -3.85 -15.68
C VAL A 68 15.06 -4.06 -17.06
N LYS A 69 16.05 -3.25 -17.47
CA LYS A 69 16.72 -3.40 -18.77
C LYS A 69 17.49 -4.71 -18.87
N VAL A 70 18.22 -5.10 -17.83
CA VAL A 70 18.92 -6.40 -17.79
C VAL A 70 17.93 -7.56 -17.86
N CYS A 71 16.87 -7.52 -17.04
CA CYS A 71 15.85 -8.57 -17.05
C CYS A 71 15.13 -8.67 -18.41
N ALA A 72 14.83 -7.54 -19.05
CA ALA A 72 14.22 -7.51 -20.38
C ALA A 72 15.15 -8.13 -21.45
N ALA A 73 16.46 -7.83 -21.40
CA ALA A 73 17.45 -8.41 -22.32
C ALA A 73 17.54 -9.94 -22.18
N HIS A 74 17.45 -10.45 -20.95
CA HIS A 74 17.49 -11.89 -20.66
C HIS A 74 16.13 -12.59 -20.69
N ARG A 75 15.03 -11.84 -20.92
CA ARG A 75 13.63 -12.32 -20.82
C ARG A 75 13.31 -12.96 -19.46
N VAL A 76 13.83 -12.35 -18.39
CA VAL A 76 13.59 -12.76 -17.01
C VAL A 76 12.42 -11.95 -16.43
N PRO A 77 11.40 -12.58 -15.82
CA PRO A 77 10.31 -11.87 -15.17
C PRO A 77 10.81 -10.99 -14.02
N VAL A 78 10.12 -9.86 -13.80
CA VAL A 78 10.39 -8.96 -12.69
C VAL A 78 9.16 -8.89 -11.79
N VAL A 79 9.37 -8.97 -10.47
CA VAL A 79 8.33 -8.75 -9.46
C VAL A 79 8.75 -7.58 -8.57
N ALA A 80 7.95 -6.51 -8.54
CA ALA A 80 8.18 -5.39 -7.64
C ALA A 80 7.64 -5.70 -6.25
N ARG A 81 8.35 -5.26 -5.21
CA ARG A 81 7.99 -5.53 -3.82
C ARG A 81 8.23 -4.32 -2.92
N GLY A 82 7.19 -3.88 -2.22
CA GLY A 82 7.30 -2.98 -1.07
C GLY A 82 7.68 -3.74 0.20
N ALA A 83 6.92 -3.56 1.29
CA ALA A 83 7.08 -4.34 2.52
C ALA A 83 6.52 -5.79 2.44
N GLY A 84 5.81 -6.14 1.36
CA GLY A 84 5.26 -7.50 1.19
C GLY A 84 4.07 -7.81 2.11
N THR A 85 3.24 -6.80 2.40
CA THR A 85 2.09 -6.92 3.32
C THR A 85 0.77 -7.21 2.59
N GLY A 86 0.84 -7.40 1.28
CA GLY A 86 -0.31 -7.72 0.43
C GLY A 86 -0.93 -9.07 0.78
N LEU A 87 -2.22 -9.21 0.47
CA LEU A 87 -3.02 -10.40 0.76
C LEU A 87 -3.57 -11.07 -0.52
N SER A 88 -3.17 -10.58 -1.70
CA SER A 88 -3.59 -11.11 -3.00
C SER A 88 -2.52 -11.98 -3.68
N GLY A 89 -1.27 -11.96 -3.21
CA GLY A 89 -0.14 -12.63 -3.87
C GLY A 89 0.53 -11.77 -4.94
N ALA A 90 0.15 -10.50 -5.09
CA ALA A 90 0.69 -9.57 -6.08
C ALA A 90 2.22 -9.40 -6.00
N ALA A 91 2.77 -9.50 -4.79
CA ALA A 91 4.21 -9.38 -4.54
C ALA A 91 4.89 -10.74 -4.31
N ASN A 92 4.22 -11.85 -4.66
CA ASN A 92 4.82 -13.18 -4.68
C ASN A 92 5.76 -13.33 -5.87
N ALA A 93 6.90 -13.95 -5.63
CA ALA A 93 7.82 -14.31 -6.70
C ALA A 93 7.16 -15.31 -7.66
N THR A 94 7.58 -15.23 -8.92
CA THR A 94 7.38 -16.31 -9.90
C THR A 94 8.70 -17.06 -10.06
N ASP A 95 8.66 -18.34 -10.40
CA ASP A 95 9.88 -19.13 -10.54
C ASP A 95 10.82 -18.51 -11.59
N GLY A 96 12.07 -18.30 -11.20
CA GLY A 96 13.07 -17.73 -12.09
C GLY A 96 13.06 -16.20 -12.17
N CYS A 97 12.21 -15.50 -11.41
CA CYS A 97 12.12 -14.04 -11.48
C CYS A 97 13.26 -13.33 -10.75
N VAL A 98 13.42 -12.04 -11.05
CA VAL A 98 14.14 -11.10 -10.20
C VAL A 98 13.12 -10.30 -9.40
N VAL A 99 13.27 -10.30 -8.08
CA VAL A 99 12.47 -9.43 -7.22
C VAL A 99 13.19 -8.10 -7.07
N ILE A 100 12.51 -6.99 -7.33
CA ILE A 100 13.00 -5.64 -7.04
C ILE A 100 12.30 -5.14 -5.80
N THR A 101 13.03 -5.07 -4.68
CA THR A 101 12.51 -4.46 -3.45
C THR A 101 12.86 -2.97 -3.40
N LEU A 102 11.86 -2.17 -3.03
CA LEU A 102 11.94 -0.71 -2.96
C LEU A 102 12.17 -0.20 -1.53
N GLU A 103 12.40 -1.09 -0.56
CA GLU A 103 12.53 -0.77 0.87
C GLU A 103 13.67 0.23 1.19
N LYS A 104 14.68 0.34 0.32
CA LYS A 104 15.79 1.30 0.50
C LYS A 104 15.51 2.67 -0.10
N MET A 105 14.45 2.81 -0.91
CA MET A 105 13.95 4.09 -1.41
C MET A 105 12.93 4.64 -0.40
N ALA A 106 13.37 5.05 0.79
CA ALA A 106 12.51 5.40 1.93
C ALA A 106 12.63 6.86 2.40
N ALA A 107 13.04 7.78 1.53
CA ALA A 107 13.11 9.20 1.83
C ALA A 107 11.80 9.93 1.53
N VAL A 108 11.41 10.84 2.43
CA VAL A 108 10.53 11.97 2.10
C VAL A 108 11.41 13.04 1.46
N LEU A 109 11.12 13.39 0.21
CA LEU A 109 11.94 14.28 -0.61
C LEU A 109 11.52 15.75 -0.48
N GLU A 110 10.23 15.99 -0.29
CA GLU A 110 9.65 17.32 -0.18
C GLU A 110 8.36 17.28 0.65
N VAL A 111 8.14 18.30 1.47
CA VAL A 111 6.83 18.62 2.07
C VAL A 111 6.54 20.08 1.78
N ASP A 112 5.43 20.35 1.09
CA ASP A 112 4.96 21.70 0.78
C ASP A 112 3.68 21.98 1.58
N PRO A 113 3.76 22.77 2.67
CA PRO A 113 2.60 23.11 3.48
C PRO A 113 1.70 24.16 2.86
N VAL A 114 2.12 24.85 1.81
CA VAL A 114 1.27 25.83 1.10
C VAL A 114 0.41 25.10 0.07
N GLU A 115 1.02 24.22 -0.72
CA GLU A 115 0.32 23.43 -1.75
C GLU A 115 -0.32 22.16 -1.18
N HIS A 116 -0.12 21.86 0.11
CA HIS A 116 -0.57 20.65 0.79
C HIS A 116 -0.19 19.38 0.03
N LEU A 117 1.10 19.18 -0.23
CA LEU A 117 1.60 17.99 -0.88
C LEU A 117 2.91 17.49 -0.26
N ALA A 118 3.25 16.23 -0.51
CA ALA A 118 4.56 15.67 -0.26
C ALA A 118 5.06 14.89 -1.46
N VAL A 119 6.37 14.92 -1.72
CA VAL A 119 7.04 14.06 -2.70
C VAL A 119 7.84 13.01 -1.92
N VAL A 120 7.60 11.74 -2.20
CA VAL A 120 8.15 10.63 -1.42
C VAL A 120 8.66 9.51 -2.31
N GLN A 121 9.66 8.80 -1.83
CA GLN A 121 10.08 7.54 -2.41
C GLN A 121 9.13 6.39 -2.02
N PRO A 122 8.99 5.33 -2.86
CA PRO A 122 7.97 4.28 -2.71
C PRO A 122 8.14 3.38 -1.48
N GLY A 123 9.33 3.34 -0.89
CA GLY A 123 9.65 2.57 0.31
C GLY A 123 9.31 3.28 1.62
N VAL A 124 8.86 4.54 1.59
CA VAL A 124 8.39 5.24 2.80
C VAL A 124 7.22 4.47 3.40
N VAL A 125 7.29 4.17 4.70
CA VAL A 125 6.20 3.53 5.46
C VAL A 125 5.07 4.53 5.65
N ASN A 126 3.82 4.09 5.51
CA ASN A 126 2.64 4.95 5.55
C ASN A 126 2.56 5.80 6.84
N ASP A 127 2.75 5.17 8.00
CA ASP A 127 2.72 5.90 9.28
C ASP A 127 3.94 6.79 9.49
N HIS A 128 5.11 6.45 8.92
CA HIS A 128 6.26 7.36 8.93
C HIS A 128 5.97 8.64 8.15
N LEU A 129 5.32 8.53 6.98
CA LEU A 129 4.89 9.70 6.22
C LEU A 129 3.93 10.56 7.05
N ARG A 130 2.95 9.94 7.71
CA ARG A 130 1.97 10.64 8.57
C ARG A 130 2.64 11.38 9.71
N SER A 131 3.54 10.73 10.44
CA SER A 131 4.30 11.36 11.52
C SER A 131 5.11 12.55 11.00
N HIS A 132 5.79 12.39 9.86
CA HIS A 132 6.62 13.44 9.28
C HIS A 132 5.81 14.66 8.84
N VAL A 133 4.67 14.48 8.14
CA VAL A 133 3.84 15.61 7.69
C VAL A 133 3.05 16.26 8.83
N ALA A 134 2.81 15.54 9.93
CA ALA A 134 2.18 16.10 11.13
C ALA A 134 3.03 17.20 11.80
N GLU A 135 4.35 17.14 11.66
CA GLU A 135 5.27 18.22 12.11
C GLU A 135 4.98 19.56 11.41
N HIS A 136 4.33 19.51 10.23
CA HIS A 136 3.91 20.67 9.46
C HIS A 136 2.42 21.02 9.63
N GLY A 137 1.71 20.39 10.58
CA GLY A 137 0.28 20.56 10.77
C GLY A 137 -0.57 19.92 9.66
N LEU A 138 -0.01 18.95 8.94
CA LEU A 138 -0.65 18.25 7.83
C LEU A 138 -0.87 16.78 8.16
N TRP A 139 -1.60 16.08 7.30
CA TRP A 139 -1.99 14.70 7.46
C TRP A 139 -2.17 14.01 6.11
N TYR A 140 -1.72 12.75 6.04
CA TYR A 140 -1.95 11.86 4.91
C TYR A 140 -3.06 10.85 5.27
N PRO A 141 -4.28 10.97 4.68
CA PRO A 141 -5.47 10.25 5.15
C PRO A 141 -5.54 8.74 4.95
N PRO A 142 -5.00 8.12 3.88
CA PRO A 142 -5.08 6.67 3.71
C PRO A 142 -4.46 5.87 4.87
N ASP A 143 -5.26 4.98 5.48
CA ASP A 143 -4.94 4.14 6.64
C ASP A 143 -5.25 2.64 6.40
N PRO A 144 -4.57 1.96 5.46
CA PRO A 144 -4.69 0.52 5.39
C PRO A 144 -4.40 -0.11 6.76
N ALA A 145 -5.04 -1.24 7.09
CA ALA A 145 -4.80 -1.92 8.38
C ALA A 145 -3.31 -2.26 8.62
N SER A 146 -2.52 -2.34 7.54
CA SER A 146 -1.07 -2.50 7.54
C SER A 146 -0.27 -1.20 7.57
N SER A 147 -0.88 -0.02 7.81
CA SER A 147 -0.18 1.28 7.77
C SER A 147 1.09 1.39 8.61
N PRO A 148 1.26 0.67 9.74
CA PRO A 148 2.51 0.73 10.49
C PRO A 148 3.72 0.13 9.76
N TRP A 149 3.50 -0.59 8.66
CA TRP A 149 4.57 -1.26 7.91
C TRP A 149 4.38 -1.31 6.39
N SER A 150 3.20 -1.04 5.83
CA SER A 150 3.02 -0.94 4.38
C SER A 150 3.67 0.32 3.83
N THR A 151 4.20 0.24 2.61
CA THR A 151 4.93 1.35 1.98
C THR A 151 4.07 2.08 0.96
N ILE A 152 4.34 3.37 0.74
CA ILE A 152 3.56 4.22 -0.16
C ILE A 152 3.49 3.64 -1.58
N GLY A 153 4.59 3.11 -2.11
CA GLY A 153 4.60 2.46 -3.43
C GLY A 153 3.70 1.23 -3.52
N GLY A 154 3.67 0.41 -2.45
CA GLY A 154 2.76 -0.72 -2.35
C GLY A 154 1.29 -0.26 -2.29
N ASN A 155 1.01 0.75 -1.46
CA ASN A 155 -0.32 1.33 -1.34
C ASN A 155 -0.82 1.89 -2.68
N VAL A 156 0.05 2.54 -3.46
CA VAL A 156 -0.27 3.02 -4.82
C VAL A 156 -0.54 1.83 -5.75
N ALA A 157 0.35 0.83 -5.75
CA ALA A 157 0.22 -0.34 -6.61
C ALA A 157 -1.07 -1.13 -6.36
N THR A 158 -1.58 -1.15 -5.13
CA THR A 158 -2.82 -1.87 -4.78
C THR A 158 -4.05 -0.96 -4.64
N ASN A 159 -3.89 0.35 -4.87
CA ASN A 159 -4.90 1.37 -4.53
C ASN A 159 -5.48 1.19 -3.11
N ALA A 160 -4.61 1.10 -2.11
CA ALA A 160 -4.99 0.71 -0.76
C ALA A 160 -6.08 1.63 -0.18
N GLY A 161 -7.15 1.01 0.33
CA GLY A 161 -8.13 1.65 1.20
C GLY A 161 -7.73 1.54 2.68
N GLY A 162 -8.70 1.72 3.56
CA GLY A 162 -8.49 1.72 5.01
C GLY A 162 -9.78 2.05 5.75
N LEU A 163 -9.72 2.11 7.08
CA LEU A 163 -10.87 2.40 7.94
C LEU A 163 -11.46 3.78 7.63
N CYS A 164 -10.60 4.74 7.27
CA CYS A 164 -10.99 6.11 7.01
C CYS A 164 -11.58 6.34 5.60
N CYS A 165 -11.67 5.30 4.74
CA CYS A 165 -11.99 5.52 3.33
C CYS A 165 -13.42 5.98 3.07
N VAL A 166 -14.36 5.71 3.98
CA VAL A 166 -15.75 6.17 3.88
C VAL A 166 -15.86 7.69 3.81
N LYS A 167 -14.98 8.42 4.53
CA LYS A 167 -14.93 9.89 4.53
C LYS A 167 -13.83 10.44 3.63
N TYR A 168 -12.69 9.75 3.58
CA TYR A 168 -11.47 10.31 3.01
C TYR A 168 -11.08 9.70 1.66
N GLY A 169 -11.73 8.62 1.21
CA GLY A 169 -11.35 7.92 -0.01
C GLY A 169 -10.14 7.00 0.17
N VAL A 170 -9.58 6.53 -0.94
CA VAL A 170 -8.49 5.55 -1.01
C VAL A 170 -7.18 6.19 -1.46
N THR A 171 -6.09 5.43 -1.49
CA THR A 171 -4.75 5.90 -1.88
C THR A 171 -4.77 6.72 -3.19
N GLY A 172 -5.48 6.23 -4.22
CA GLY A 172 -5.59 6.90 -5.52
C GLY A 172 -6.14 8.32 -5.48
N ASP A 173 -7.04 8.63 -4.54
CA ASP A 173 -7.62 9.98 -4.38
C ASP A 173 -6.58 11.01 -3.90
N TYR A 174 -5.45 10.53 -3.37
CA TYR A 174 -4.35 11.34 -2.89
C TYR A 174 -3.14 11.32 -3.82
N VAL A 175 -3.09 10.50 -4.88
CA VAL A 175 -1.96 10.51 -5.82
C VAL A 175 -2.11 11.67 -6.82
N LEU A 176 -1.20 12.62 -6.77
CA LEU A 176 -1.13 13.75 -7.70
C LEU A 176 -0.25 13.44 -8.92
N ALA A 177 0.91 12.84 -8.68
CA ALA A 177 1.86 12.48 -9.72
C ALA A 177 2.68 11.24 -9.34
N LEU A 178 3.24 10.58 -10.35
CA LEU A 178 4.09 9.40 -10.21
C LEU A 178 5.32 9.53 -11.12
N GLU A 179 6.48 9.12 -10.64
CA GLU A 179 7.56 8.63 -11.50
C GLU A 179 7.54 7.11 -11.49
N MET A 180 7.74 6.48 -12.65
CA MET A 180 7.84 5.03 -12.74
C MET A 180 8.80 4.58 -13.84
N VAL A 181 9.31 3.36 -13.68
CA VAL A 181 10.05 2.62 -14.71
C VAL A 181 9.10 1.64 -15.40
N THR A 182 8.90 1.79 -16.70
CA THR A 182 8.06 0.89 -17.51
C THR A 182 8.74 -0.46 -17.74
N GLY A 183 8.01 -1.45 -18.28
CA GLY A 183 8.59 -2.75 -18.65
C GLY A 183 9.70 -2.70 -19.73
N THR A 184 9.85 -1.58 -20.45
CA THR A 184 10.95 -1.34 -21.40
C THR A 184 12.17 -0.68 -20.73
N GLY A 185 12.07 -0.34 -19.45
CA GLY A 185 13.11 0.40 -18.72
C GLY A 185 13.11 1.90 -19.02
N GLU A 186 12.01 2.47 -19.51
CA GLU A 186 11.88 3.93 -19.67
C GLU A 186 11.39 4.55 -18.37
N VAL A 187 11.97 5.70 -17.99
CA VAL A 187 11.46 6.50 -16.86
C VAL A 187 10.41 7.45 -17.39
N VAL A 188 9.21 7.39 -16.85
CA VAL A 188 8.09 8.25 -17.23
C VAL A 188 7.54 8.97 -16.00
N ARG A 189 7.04 10.19 -16.21
CA ARG A 189 6.33 10.98 -15.20
C ARG A 189 4.87 11.13 -15.61
N LEU A 190 3.97 10.78 -14.71
CA LEU A 190 2.52 10.77 -14.95
C LEU A 190 1.82 11.67 -13.93
N GLY A 191 0.74 12.33 -14.34
CA GLY A 191 0.00 13.25 -13.49
C GLY A 191 0.64 14.64 -13.39
N GLY A 192 0.34 15.37 -12.31
CA GLY A 192 0.83 16.73 -12.12
C GLY A 192 0.52 17.26 -10.72
N ARG A 193 1.31 18.26 -10.30
CA ARG A 193 1.19 18.88 -8.97
C ARG A 193 0.03 19.88 -8.88
N THR A 194 -0.52 20.31 -10.00
CA THR A 194 -1.54 21.36 -10.04
C THR A 194 -2.87 20.86 -9.50
N ALA A 195 -3.59 21.73 -8.79
CA ALA A 195 -4.94 21.43 -8.29
C ALA A 195 -5.91 21.02 -9.41
N LYS A 196 -5.70 21.53 -10.63
CA LYS A 196 -6.44 21.15 -11.83
C LYS A 196 -5.48 20.62 -12.90
N GLY A 197 -5.71 19.39 -13.34
CA GLY A 197 -5.02 18.77 -14.48
C GLY A 197 -6.06 18.24 -15.47
N VAL A 198 -6.30 18.95 -16.56
CA VAL A 198 -7.28 18.59 -17.60
C VAL A 198 -6.65 18.47 -19.00
N ALA A 199 -5.33 18.39 -19.05
CA ALA A 199 -4.57 18.24 -20.29
C ALA A 199 -4.23 16.76 -20.51
N GLY A 200 -4.88 16.13 -21.49
CA GLY A 200 -4.62 14.74 -21.86
C GLY A 200 -5.32 13.71 -20.96
N TYR A 201 -4.84 12.46 -21.03
CA TYR A 201 -5.41 11.34 -20.30
C TYR A 201 -4.89 11.24 -18.87
N ASP A 202 -5.73 10.73 -17.96
CA ASP A 202 -5.35 10.45 -16.59
C ASP A 202 -4.57 9.12 -16.47
N LEU A 203 -3.35 9.11 -17.01
CA LEU A 203 -2.51 7.90 -17.04
C LEU A 203 -2.03 7.47 -15.65
N LYS A 204 -1.92 8.38 -14.67
CA LYS A 204 -1.56 8.00 -13.29
C LYS A 204 -2.63 7.08 -12.69
N SER A 205 -3.91 7.31 -12.98
CA SER A 205 -5.02 6.50 -12.47
C SER A 205 -5.06 5.10 -13.09
N LEU A 206 -4.44 4.90 -14.26
CA LEU A 206 -4.24 3.56 -14.83
C LEU A 206 -3.16 2.77 -14.08
N VAL A 207 -2.17 3.45 -13.50
CA VAL A 207 -1.05 2.84 -12.77
C VAL A 207 -1.43 2.55 -11.31
N VAL A 208 -2.23 3.41 -10.69
CA VAL A 208 -2.79 3.17 -9.36
C VAL A 208 -3.65 1.90 -9.41
N GLY A 209 -3.38 0.93 -8.53
CA GLY A 209 -4.08 -0.37 -8.53
C GLY A 209 -3.59 -1.36 -9.60
N SER A 210 -2.53 -1.05 -10.36
CA SER A 210 -1.99 -1.96 -11.39
C SER A 210 -1.18 -3.14 -10.84
N GLU A 211 -0.92 -3.17 -9.54
CA GLU A 211 -0.14 -4.20 -8.85
C GLU A 211 1.28 -4.40 -9.44
N GLY A 212 1.85 -3.33 -10.00
CA GLY A 212 3.18 -3.34 -10.61
C GLY A 212 3.24 -3.93 -12.02
N THR A 213 2.10 -4.34 -12.59
CA THR A 213 2.05 -5.00 -13.91
C THR A 213 2.29 -4.05 -15.09
N LEU A 214 2.11 -2.75 -14.88
CA LEU A 214 2.38 -1.70 -15.88
C LEU A 214 3.78 -1.07 -15.74
N GLY A 215 4.46 -1.37 -14.64
CA GLY A 215 5.80 -0.89 -14.30
C GLY A 215 5.94 -0.58 -12.81
N ILE A 216 7.09 -0.04 -12.45
CA ILE A 216 7.53 0.08 -11.05
C ILE A 216 7.59 1.55 -10.66
N VAL A 217 6.75 1.96 -9.71
CA VAL A 217 6.71 3.32 -9.18
C VAL A 217 7.97 3.61 -8.35
N THR A 218 8.66 4.71 -8.65
CA THR A 218 9.94 5.11 -8.04
C THR A 218 9.88 6.45 -7.30
N GLU A 219 8.84 7.26 -7.52
CA GLU A 219 8.53 8.49 -6.79
C GLU A 219 7.02 8.72 -6.80
N VAL A 220 6.47 9.23 -5.71
CA VAL A 220 5.04 9.54 -5.57
C VAL A 220 4.88 10.95 -5.05
N THR A 221 4.09 11.77 -5.73
CA THR A 221 3.59 13.03 -5.16
C THR A 221 2.20 12.80 -4.63
N VAL A 222 2.01 12.97 -3.32
CA VAL A 222 0.73 12.81 -2.64
C VAL A 222 0.16 14.15 -2.20
N ARG A 223 -1.17 14.27 -2.25
CA ARG A 223 -1.94 15.34 -1.62
C ARG A 223 -1.98 15.09 -0.11
N LEU A 224 -1.93 16.17 0.66
CA LEU A 224 -2.10 16.20 2.10
C LEU A 224 -3.37 16.97 2.48
N ARG A 225 -3.79 16.80 3.72
CA ARG A 225 -4.89 17.53 4.35
C ARG A 225 -4.36 18.24 5.60
N PRO A 226 -5.03 19.29 6.10
CA PRO A 226 -4.77 19.75 7.46
C PRO A 226 -4.93 18.59 8.46
N LEU A 227 -4.10 18.60 9.52
CA LEU A 227 -4.19 17.63 10.61
C LEU A 227 -5.59 17.69 11.25
N PRO A 228 -6.33 16.57 11.33
CA PRO A 228 -7.68 16.59 11.89
C PRO A 228 -7.64 16.85 13.41
N PRO A 229 -8.70 17.44 13.97
CA PRO A 229 -8.85 17.56 15.42
C PRO A 229 -9.00 16.18 16.09
N PRO A 230 -8.93 16.10 17.43
CA PRO A 230 -9.19 14.85 18.14
C PRO A 230 -10.53 14.24 17.76
N SER A 231 -10.55 12.91 17.61
CA SER A 231 -11.74 12.16 17.23
C SER A 231 -12.53 11.65 18.43
N VAL A 232 -13.84 11.49 18.25
CA VAL A 232 -14.75 10.81 19.18
C VAL A 232 -15.11 9.46 18.59
N THR A 233 -15.11 8.40 19.40
CA THR A 233 -15.54 7.06 18.96
C THR A 233 -16.81 6.67 19.72
N VAL A 234 -17.83 6.25 18.97
CA VAL A 234 -19.10 5.71 19.49
C VAL A 234 -19.12 4.21 19.23
N ALA A 235 -19.53 3.44 20.23
CA ALA A 235 -19.75 2.00 20.10
C ALA A 235 -21.24 1.71 20.33
N GLY A 236 -21.94 1.31 19.26
CA GLY A 236 -23.32 0.84 19.31
C GLY A 236 -23.36 -0.68 19.43
N TYR A 237 -24.25 -1.18 20.29
CA TYR A 237 -24.41 -2.61 20.59
C TYR A 237 -25.79 -3.05 20.08
N PHE A 238 -25.83 -4.11 19.28
CA PHE A 238 -27.04 -4.56 18.59
C PHE A 238 -27.26 -6.07 18.73
N ASP A 239 -28.54 -6.47 18.71
CA ASP A 239 -28.96 -7.87 18.77
C ASP A 239 -28.80 -8.61 17.42
N SER A 240 -28.78 -7.88 16.31
CA SER A 240 -28.64 -8.45 14.98
C SER A 240 -27.88 -7.54 14.01
N VAL A 241 -27.37 -8.14 12.92
CA VAL A 241 -26.73 -7.40 11.81
C VAL A 241 -27.73 -6.49 11.12
N SER A 242 -29.00 -6.89 11.05
CA SER A 242 -30.07 -6.07 10.49
C SER A 242 -30.30 -4.80 11.29
N ASP A 243 -30.33 -4.88 12.63
CA ASP A 243 -30.50 -3.70 13.49
C ASP A 243 -29.32 -2.73 13.38
N ALA A 244 -28.09 -3.27 13.33
CA ALA A 244 -26.91 -2.45 13.06
C ALA A 244 -26.98 -1.78 11.67
N GLY A 245 -27.51 -2.47 10.66
CA GLY A 245 -27.75 -1.92 9.33
C GLY A 245 -28.75 -0.74 9.32
N GLU A 246 -29.81 -0.83 10.12
CA GLU A 246 -30.76 0.29 10.31
C GLU A 246 -30.10 1.49 11.01
N ALA A 247 -29.17 1.26 11.94
CA ALA A 247 -28.37 2.32 12.54
C ALA A 247 -27.46 2.99 11.49
N VAL A 248 -26.77 2.21 10.65
CA VAL A 248 -25.97 2.75 9.53
C VAL A 248 -26.83 3.61 8.60
N ARG A 249 -28.04 3.15 8.24
CA ARG A 249 -28.99 3.94 7.43
C ARG A 249 -29.34 5.26 8.13
N SER A 250 -29.63 5.21 9.43
CA SER A 250 -30.02 6.38 10.23
C SER A 250 -28.89 7.42 10.31
N VAL A 251 -27.64 6.98 10.46
CA VAL A 251 -26.44 7.85 10.40
C VAL A 251 -26.36 8.57 9.06
N GLY A 252 -26.57 7.84 7.95
CA GLY A 252 -26.60 8.40 6.60
C GLY A 252 -27.75 9.41 6.38
N GLU A 253 -28.97 9.07 6.80
CA GLU A 253 -30.14 9.96 6.71
C GLU A 253 -29.98 11.23 7.56
N ALA A 254 -29.26 11.14 8.66
CA ALA A 254 -28.91 12.26 9.52
C ALA A 254 -27.85 13.19 8.91
N GLY A 255 -27.26 12.82 7.76
CA GLY A 255 -26.18 13.55 7.09
C GLY A 255 -24.86 13.51 7.86
N ILE A 256 -24.67 12.54 8.74
CA ILE A 256 -23.45 12.39 9.54
C ILE A 256 -22.42 11.64 8.69
N GLY A 257 -21.25 12.25 8.50
CA GLY A 257 -20.13 11.68 7.74
C GLY A 257 -19.04 11.16 8.67
N PRO A 258 -19.15 9.94 9.23
CA PRO A 258 -18.14 9.41 10.10
C PRO A 258 -16.83 9.16 9.35
N ALA A 259 -15.71 9.40 10.03
CA ALA A 259 -14.38 9.05 9.55
C ALA A 259 -14.25 7.54 9.32
N ALA A 260 -14.78 6.73 10.23
CA ALA A 260 -14.85 5.28 10.12
C ALA A 260 -16.21 4.78 10.62
N LEU A 261 -16.74 3.72 10.01
CA LEU A 261 -18.01 3.09 10.41
C LEU A 261 -17.90 1.58 10.19
N GLU A 262 -17.47 0.86 11.23
CA GLU A 262 -17.06 -0.55 11.16
C GLU A 262 -18.05 -1.45 11.90
N LEU A 263 -18.51 -2.51 11.23
CA LEU A 263 -19.40 -3.50 11.81
C LEU A 263 -18.62 -4.76 12.17
N VAL A 264 -18.75 -5.21 13.42
CA VAL A 264 -18.16 -6.45 13.92
C VAL A 264 -19.27 -7.40 14.33
N ASP A 265 -19.41 -8.51 13.61
CA ASP A 265 -20.46 -9.50 13.87
C ASP A 265 -20.12 -10.43 15.04
N ARG A 266 -21.09 -11.27 15.43
CA ARG A 266 -20.94 -12.18 16.57
C ARG A 266 -19.77 -13.14 16.39
N THR A 267 -19.53 -13.63 15.17
CA THR A 267 -18.46 -14.58 14.87
C THR A 267 -17.11 -13.94 15.16
N CYS A 268 -16.91 -12.71 14.66
CA CYS A 268 -15.72 -11.92 14.91
C CYS A 268 -15.56 -11.55 16.39
N LEU A 269 -16.64 -11.14 17.08
CA LEU A 269 -16.60 -10.81 18.51
C LEU A 269 -16.15 -12.01 19.36
N VAL A 270 -16.72 -13.19 19.11
CA VAL A 270 -16.30 -14.42 19.82
C VAL A 270 -14.84 -14.77 19.53
N ALA A 271 -14.39 -14.61 18.29
CA ALA A 271 -13.00 -14.86 17.92
C ALA A 271 -12.04 -13.87 18.60
N VAL A 272 -12.38 -12.59 18.63
CA VAL A 272 -11.61 -11.54 19.32
C VAL A 272 -11.58 -11.81 20.82
N ASP A 273 -12.70 -12.20 21.44
CA ASP A 273 -12.74 -12.54 22.86
C ASP A 273 -11.91 -13.78 23.19
N ALA A 274 -11.96 -14.83 22.35
CA ALA A 274 -11.12 -16.00 22.53
C ALA A 274 -9.62 -15.65 22.44
N TRP A 275 -9.27 -14.63 21.65
CA TRP A 275 -7.89 -14.19 21.48
C TRP A 275 -7.40 -13.15 22.52
N LYS A 276 -8.26 -12.20 22.89
CA LYS A 276 -7.91 -11.01 23.70
C LYS A 276 -8.61 -10.94 25.05
N ASN A 277 -9.61 -11.80 25.30
CA ASN A 277 -10.40 -11.83 26.53
C ASN A 277 -11.01 -10.47 26.89
N MET A 278 -11.67 -9.82 25.91
CA MET A 278 -12.22 -8.47 26.07
C MET A 278 -13.63 -8.46 26.65
N GLY A 279 -14.37 -9.57 26.56
CA GLY A 279 -15.73 -9.70 27.06
C GLY A 279 -16.81 -9.10 26.14
N LEU A 280 -16.45 -8.70 24.92
CA LEU A 280 -17.34 -7.97 24.00
C LEU A 280 -18.55 -8.80 23.54
N SER A 281 -18.38 -10.10 23.40
CA SER A 281 -19.42 -11.04 22.95
C SER A 281 -20.45 -11.38 24.02
N ALA A 282 -20.22 -10.96 25.28
CA ALA A 282 -21.21 -11.07 26.34
C ALA A 282 -22.29 -9.96 26.24
N ASP A 283 -21.90 -8.80 25.72
CA ASP A 283 -22.70 -7.57 25.77
C ASP A 283 -23.45 -7.27 24.44
N ALA A 284 -23.07 -7.90 23.32
CA ALA A 284 -23.81 -7.81 22.06
C ALA A 284 -23.57 -8.97 21.09
N ASN A 285 -24.50 -9.09 20.13
CA ASN A 285 -24.31 -9.94 18.95
C ASN A 285 -23.62 -9.18 17.81
N VAL A 286 -23.72 -7.86 17.75
CA VAL A 286 -23.05 -7.02 16.77
C VAL A 286 -22.61 -5.72 17.43
N VAL A 287 -21.39 -5.28 17.13
CA VAL A 287 -20.88 -3.97 17.54
C VAL A 287 -20.67 -3.12 16.29
N LEU A 288 -21.23 -1.90 16.29
CA LEU A 288 -20.96 -0.88 15.29
C LEU A 288 -20.06 0.19 15.90
N LEU A 289 -18.87 0.38 15.34
CA LEU A 289 -17.91 1.38 15.77
C LEU A 289 -17.92 2.55 14.79
N ALA A 290 -18.32 3.73 15.27
CA ALA A 290 -18.27 4.96 14.49
C ALA A 290 -17.18 5.88 15.05
N ARG A 291 -16.33 6.43 14.18
CA ARG A 291 -15.37 7.47 14.53
C ARG A 291 -15.77 8.78 13.87
N LEU A 292 -15.81 9.86 14.65
CA LEU A 292 -16.14 11.21 14.21
C LEU A 292 -14.94 12.13 14.47
N ASP A 293 -14.49 12.87 13.48
CA ASP A 293 -13.30 13.74 13.55
C ASP A 293 -13.54 15.15 13.01
N ASP A 294 -14.80 15.60 12.97
CA ASP A 294 -15.16 16.98 12.63
C ASP A 294 -14.82 17.99 13.75
N GLY A 295 -14.41 17.50 14.93
CA GLY A 295 -13.90 18.28 16.06
C GLY A 295 -14.95 18.85 17.03
N GLY A 296 -14.55 19.04 18.29
CA GLY A 296 -15.25 19.81 19.34
C GLY A 296 -16.69 19.36 19.63
N ASP A 297 -17.52 20.32 20.07
CA ASP A 297 -18.95 20.12 20.37
C ASP A 297 -19.74 19.52 19.19
N ALA A 298 -19.28 19.72 17.95
CA ALA A 298 -19.93 19.18 16.76
C ALA A 298 -19.74 17.66 16.64
N ALA A 299 -18.55 17.14 16.95
CA ALA A 299 -18.30 15.71 17.01
C ALA A 299 -19.05 15.07 18.19
N GLU A 300 -19.13 15.73 19.34
CA GLU A 300 -19.91 15.25 20.50
C GLU A 300 -21.43 15.27 20.23
N ALA A 301 -21.94 16.34 19.61
CA ALA A 301 -23.35 16.45 19.23
C ALA A 301 -23.73 15.45 18.12
N ALA A 302 -22.82 15.17 17.19
CA ALA A 302 -23.01 14.10 16.21
C ALA A 302 -22.93 12.73 16.88
N ALA A 303 -22.00 12.51 17.82
CA ALA A 303 -21.88 11.26 18.57
C ALA A 303 -23.16 10.91 19.35
N ALA A 304 -23.85 11.90 19.90
CA ALA A 304 -25.14 11.70 20.59
C ALA A 304 -26.30 11.30 19.65
N ARG A 305 -26.10 11.37 18.33
CA ARG A 305 -27.08 11.04 17.29
C ARG A 305 -26.73 9.78 16.50
N VAL A 306 -25.56 9.19 16.78
CA VAL A 306 -25.07 7.92 16.20
C VAL A 306 -25.42 6.80 17.16
#